data_AF-A0A3B9K616-F1
#
_entry.id   AF-A0A3B9K616-F1
#
_cell.length_a   1.000
_cell.length_b   1.000
_cell.length_c   1.000
_cell.angle_alpha   90.00
_cell.angle_beta   90.00
_cell.angle_gamma   90.00
#
_symmetry.space_group_name_H-M   'P 1'
#
loop_
_entity.id
_entity.type
_entity.pdbx_description
1 polymer ?
#
loop_
_entity_poly.entity_id
_entity_poly.type
_entity_poly.pdbx_seq_one_letter_code
_entity_poly.pdbx_strand_id
1 'polypeptide(L)'
;MEKYMDLNEVLRDPSLAIITDSIATQSELNRIYVRYKVLPKRQRRVCNYYSNKFFGRSVTEMYFLQKSRLRAESQVFGDLQQLNEKYAVSEPDLYYKVDRFNSGDINLCFILGHSGSGKSVMARTLEGDDIDHIELDDMLLIKDHFTMEELKGYSDMFWSFFAGEGKKYYIGAEERNTIPKEEYEDKVFIDFVHFAMDYAAQHREKKYLIDGIWIYLYFDDPSVFADYTVLIKGTSFLKSKSRAMKREMHRDREELQNRKQMFGREVRNYLLDEDKIDAFRKYYADKPETEFRAEEDEAEKAREEAVKELNSIDSCFVDGDAEGIRAILKKAEADPKLSTWNRLRIINECNSALLELHMQ
;
A
#
# COMPACT_ATOMS: atom_id res chain seq x y z
N MET A 1 -33.61 -23.36 -6.50
CA MET A 1 -33.81 -22.12 -5.72
C MET A 1 -34.41 -21.10 -6.66
N GLU A 2 -35.46 -20.36 -6.27
CA GLU A 2 -36.06 -19.36 -7.17
C GLU A 2 -35.07 -18.21 -7.38
N LYS A 3 -34.81 -17.86 -8.65
CA LYS A 3 -33.83 -16.82 -8.98
C LYS A 3 -34.52 -15.47 -9.09
N TYR A 4 -34.12 -14.52 -8.26
CA TYR A 4 -34.54 -13.14 -8.36
C TYR A 4 -33.90 -12.47 -9.57
N MET A 5 -34.72 -11.75 -10.33
CA MET A 5 -34.31 -11.06 -11.55
C MET A 5 -34.05 -9.58 -11.29
N ASP A 6 -34.70 -9.01 -10.27
CA ASP A 6 -34.56 -7.60 -9.89
C ASP A 6 -34.09 -7.42 -8.44
N LEU A 7 -33.37 -6.33 -8.19
CA LEU A 7 -32.84 -6.00 -6.87
C LEU A 7 -33.98 -5.77 -5.85
N ASN A 8 -35.10 -5.18 -6.25
CA ASN A 8 -36.21 -4.94 -5.31
C ASN A 8 -36.84 -6.23 -4.82
N GLU A 9 -36.86 -7.28 -5.63
CA GLU A 9 -37.36 -8.60 -5.21
C GLU A 9 -36.45 -9.18 -4.12
N VAL A 10 -35.13 -9.11 -4.32
CA VAL A 10 -34.13 -9.56 -3.34
C VAL A 10 -34.25 -8.78 -2.02
N LEU A 11 -34.42 -7.45 -2.09
CA LEU A 11 -34.52 -6.60 -0.90
C LEU A 11 -35.82 -6.84 -0.11
N ARG A 12 -36.87 -7.37 -0.75
CA ARG A 12 -38.14 -7.72 -0.10
C ARG A 12 -38.12 -9.11 0.54
N ASP A 13 -37.14 -9.96 0.22
CA ASP A 13 -37.05 -11.30 0.82
C ASP A 13 -36.54 -11.24 2.29
N PRO A 14 -37.37 -11.60 3.28
CA PRO A 14 -36.96 -11.63 4.68
C PRO A 14 -35.94 -12.75 5.00
N SER A 15 -35.66 -13.66 4.08
CA SER A 15 -34.60 -14.66 4.21
C SER A 15 -33.20 -14.13 3.83
N LEU A 16 -33.13 -12.98 3.14
CA LEU A 16 -31.87 -12.43 2.62
C LEU A 16 -31.46 -11.12 3.30
N ALA A 17 -30.17 -10.99 3.60
CA ALA A 17 -29.58 -9.79 4.18
C ALA A 17 -28.55 -9.20 3.21
N ILE A 18 -28.97 -8.21 2.42
CA ILE A 18 -28.14 -7.50 1.45
C ILE A 18 -27.83 -6.10 1.96
N ILE A 19 -26.58 -5.66 1.77
CA ILE A 19 -26.11 -4.32 2.09
C ILE A 19 -26.04 -3.54 0.77
N THR A 20 -26.75 -2.41 0.71
CA THR A 20 -26.82 -1.53 -0.47
C THR A 20 -26.01 -0.24 -0.23
N ASP A 21 -25.83 0.53 -1.29
CA ASP A 21 -25.31 1.89 -1.27
C ASP A 21 -26.25 2.91 -0.58
N SER A 22 -27.55 2.63 -0.57
CA SER A 22 -28.58 3.49 0.03
C SER A 22 -28.61 3.52 1.56
N ILE A 23 -27.78 2.75 2.27
CA ILE A 23 -27.78 2.70 3.74
C ILE A 23 -27.33 4.04 4.31
N ALA A 24 -28.14 4.68 5.17
CA ALA A 24 -27.86 6.04 5.62
C ALA A 24 -27.13 6.11 6.97
N THR A 25 -27.13 5.04 7.76
CA THR A 25 -26.62 5.10 9.14
C THR A 25 -25.79 3.88 9.53
N GLN A 26 -24.82 4.08 10.42
CA GLN A 26 -24.00 2.99 10.96
C GLN A 26 -24.84 1.96 11.73
N SER A 27 -25.93 2.40 12.37
CA SER A 27 -26.87 1.52 13.08
C SER A 27 -27.59 0.59 12.11
N GLU A 28 -28.12 1.14 11.02
CA GLU A 28 -28.76 0.35 9.95
C GLU A 28 -27.78 -0.64 9.31
N LEU A 29 -26.58 -0.18 8.97
CA LEU A 29 -25.52 -1.03 8.43
C LEU A 29 -25.20 -2.21 9.34
N ASN A 30 -25.01 -1.94 10.64
CA ASN A 30 -24.70 -2.97 11.63
C ASN A 30 -25.88 -3.94 11.80
N ARG A 31 -27.13 -3.45 11.80
CA ARG A 31 -28.33 -4.28 11.91
C ARG A 31 -28.40 -5.29 10.76
N ILE A 32 -28.19 -4.85 9.52
CA ILE A 32 -28.23 -5.73 8.35
C ILE A 32 -27.08 -6.74 8.40
N TYR A 33 -25.87 -6.30 8.76
CA TYR A 33 -24.72 -7.19 8.84
C TYR A 33 -24.83 -8.24 9.96
N VAL A 34 -25.39 -7.88 11.12
CA VAL A 34 -25.70 -8.83 12.20
C VAL A 34 -26.72 -9.86 11.73
N ARG A 35 -27.79 -9.41 11.05
CA ARG A 35 -28.76 -10.33 10.42
C ARG A 35 -28.07 -11.28 9.46
N TYR A 36 -27.23 -10.78 8.56
CA TYR A 36 -26.42 -11.61 7.66
C TYR A 36 -25.57 -12.65 8.42
N LYS A 37 -24.90 -12.25 9.51
CA LYS A 37 -24.04 -13.16 10.29
C LYS A 37 -24.79 -14.32 10.92
N VAL A 38 -26.05 -14.12 11.34
CA VAL A 38 -26.86 -15.17 11.97
C VAL A 38 -27.59 -16.07 10.98
N LEU A 39 -27.60 -15.73 9.68
CA LEU A 39 -28.17 -16.59 8.66
C LEU A 39 -27.42 -17.93 8.57
N PRO A 40 -28.12 -19.05 8.37
CA PRO A 40 -27.56 -20.31 7.89
C PRO A 40 -26.58 -20.09 6.73
N LYS A 41 -25.50 -20.88 6.69
CA LYS A 41 -24.43 -20.73 5.70
C LYS A 41 -24.96 -20.72 4.25
N ARG A 42 -25.90 -21.61 3.94
CA ARG A 42 -26.62 -21.65 2.66
C ARG A 42 -27.26 -20.31 2.27
N GLN A 43 -28.00 -19.68 3.19
CA GLN A 43 -28.62 -18.37 2.93
C GLN A 43 -27.57 -17.27 2.78
N ARG A 44 -26.45 -17.33 3.50
CA ARG A 44 -25.34 -16.38 3.31
C ARG A 44 -24.72 -16.46 1.91
N ARG A 45 -24.59 -17.65 1.32
CA ARG A 45 -24.12 -17.81 -0.08
C ARG A 45 -25.04 -17.12 -1.06
N VAL A 46 -26.36 -17.28 -0.88
CA VAL A 46 -27.38 -16.62 -1.69
C VAL A 46 -27.30 -15.09 -1.54
N CYS A 47 -27.09 -14.60 -0.31
CA CYS A 47 -26.87 -13.18 -0.07
C CYS A 47 -25.63 -12.66 -0.79
N ASN A 48 -24.50 -13.38 -0.70
CA ASN A 48 -23.26 -13.00 -1.39
C ASN A 48 -23.42 -13.04 -2.91
N TYR A 49 -24.09 -14.05 -3.46
CA TYR A 49 -24.39 -14.15 -4.88
C TYR A 49 -25.14 -12.91 -5.39
N TYR A 50 -26.26 -12.54 -4.76
CA TYR A 50 -27.02 -11.37 -5.20
C TYR A 50 -26.30 -10.06 -4.94
N SER A 51 -25.61 -9.94 -3.80
CA SER A 51 -24.76 -8.78 -3.53
C SER A 51 -23.70 -8.62 -4.63
N ASN A 52 -23.06 -9.71 -5.04
CA ASN A 52 -22.06 -9.69 -6.10
C ASN A 52 -22.69 -9.41 -7.48
N LYS A 53 -23.84 -10.01 -7.78
CA LYS A 53 -24.58 -9.80 -9.04
C LYS A 53 -24.97 -8.33 -9.23
N PHE A 54 -25.45 -7.66 -8.18
CA PHE A 54 -25.97 -6.29 -8.28
C PHE A 54 -24.94 -5.21 -7.97
N PHE A 55 -23.93 -5.50 -7.14
CA PHE A 55 -22.96 -4.50 -6.66
C PHE A 55 -21.50 -4.87 -6.95
N GLY A 56 -21.23 -6.01 -7.59
CA GLY A 56 -19.87 -6.50 -7.85
C GLY A 56 -19.07 -6.88 -6.60
N ARG A 57 -19.74 -7.01 -5.44
CA ARG A 57 -19.13 -7.23 -4.13
C ARG A 57 -19.98 -8.14 -3.24
N SER A 58 -19.36 -9.00 -2.43
CA SER A 58 -20.07 -9.78 -1.41
C SER A 58 -20.66 -8.90 -0.31
N VAL A 59 -21.55 -9.45 0.52
CA VAL A 59 -22.17 -8.69 1.63
C VAL A 59 -21.11 -8.23 2.63
N THR A 60 -20.07 -9.03 2.85
CA THR A 60 -18.99 -8.67 3.77
C THR A 60 -18.17 -7.50 3.23
N GLU A 61 -17.89 -7.48 1.94
CA GLU A 61 -17.19 -6.37 1.29
C GLU A 61 -18.02 -5.10 1.28
N MET A 62 -19.32 -5.22 0.98
CA MET A 62 -20.28 -4.12 1.09
C MET A 62 -20.33 -3.56 2.51
N TYR A 63 -20.30 -4.42 3.54
CA TYR A 63 -20.25 -3.96 4.94
C TYR A 63 -19.03 -3.08 5.22
N PHE A 64 -17.83 -3.53 4.83
CA PHE A 64 -16.62 -2.75 5.08
C PHE A 64 -16.59 -1.46 4.27
N LEU A 65 -17.04 -1.49 3.02
CA LEU A 65 -17.13 -0.30 2.16
C LEU A 65 -18.08 0.75 2.76
N GLN A 66 -19.31 0.34 3.10
CA GLN A 66 -20.31 1.24 3.68
C GLN A 66 -19.90 1.71 5.08
N LYS A 67 -19.24 0.86 5.87
CA LYS A 67 -18.73 1.26 7.19
C LYS A 67 -17.65 2.33 7.07
N SER A 68 -16.75 2.21 6.10
CA SER A 68 -15.74 3.23 5.83
C SER A 68 -16.40 4.54 5.35
N ARG A 69 -17.36 4.46 4.43
CA ARG A 69 -18.12 5.63 3.95
C ARG A 69 -18.84 6.34 5.10
N LEU A 70 -19.64 5.62 5.88
CA LEU A 70 -20.41 6.18 6.99
C LEU A 70 -19.50 6.71 8.12
N ARG A 71 -18.34 6.09 8.35
CA ARG A 71 -17.33 6.63 9.27
C ARG A 71 -16.76 7.95 8.77
N ALA A 72 -16.40 8.02 7.49
CA ALA A 72 -15.95 9.26 6.86
C ALA A 72 -17.02 10.34 7.00
N GLU A 73 -18.28 10.04 6.66
CA GLU A 73 -19.40 10.99 6.79
C GLU A 73 -19.67 11.40 8.25
N SER A 74 -19.55 10.48 9.21
CA SER A 74 -19.75 10.79 10.64
C SER A 74 -18.60 11.58 11.27
N GLN A 75 -17.39 11.51 10.70
CA GLN A 75 -16.23 12.30 11.13
C GLN A 75 -16.14 13.66 10.43
N VAL A 76 -17.03 13.95 9.48
CA VAL A 76 -17.04 15.19 8.65
C VAL A 76 -17.78 16.37 9.29
N PHE A 77 -18.30 16.27 10.52
CA PHE A 77 -18.85 17.44 11.25
C PHE A 77 -18.09 17.76 12.55
N GLY A 78 -16.77 17.90 12.42
CA GLY A 78 -15.92 18.42 13.49
C GLY A 78 -14.84 19.34 12.97
N ASP A 79 -13.86 18.84 12.21
CA ASP A 79 -12.64 19.62 11.93
C ASP A 79 -11.83 19.20 10.68
N LEU A 80 -12.37 18.36 9.79
CA LEU A 80 -11.69 17.99 8.55
C LEU A 80 -12.55 18.39 7.35
N GLN A 81 -12.22 19.54 6.78
CA GLN A 81 -12.53 19.87 5.39
C GLN A 81 -12.26 18.63 4.51
N GLN A 82 -13.29 18.23 3.76
CA GLN A 82 -13.25 17.38 2.57
C GLN A 82 -11.96 16.55 2.40
N LEU A 83 -11.97 15.30 2.88
CA LEU A 83 -11.00 14.29 2.46
C LEU A 83 -11.01 14.24 0.93
N ASN A 84 -10.00 14.85 0.31
CA ASN A 84 -9.78 14.81 -1.12
C ASN A 84 -9.51 13.35 -1.53
N GLU A 85 -10.13 12.88 -2.62
CA GLU A 85 -10.06 11.49 -3.08
C GLU A 85 -8.61 10.97 -3.20
N LYS A 86 -7.67 11.88 -3.49
CA LYS A 86 -6.22 11.64 -3.56
C LYS A 86 -5.63 10.93 -2.33
N TYR A 87 -6.13 11.20 -1.12
CA TYR A 87 -5.57 10.59 0.11
C TYR A 87 -5.94 9.10 0.24
N ALA A 88 -7.01 8.67 -0.44
CA ALA A 88 -7.59 7.34 -0.32
C ALA A 88 -7.32 6.47 -1.54
N VAL A 89 -7.31 7.05 -2.73
CA VAL A 89 -7.18 6.34 -4.01
C VAL A 89 -5.73 6.32 -4.45
N SER A 90 -5.21 5.12 -4.72
CA SER A 90 -3.86 4.99 -5.27
C SER A 90 -3.85 5.39 -6.73
N GLU A 91 -2.83 6.13 -7.12
CA GLU A 91 -2.55 6.50 -8.50
C GLU A 91 -1.55 5.53 -9.14
N PRO A 92 -1.37 5.57 -10.47
CA PRO A 92 -0.26 4.89 -11.12
C PRO A 92 1.09 5.38 -10.57
N ASP A 93 2.04 4.45 -10.49
CA ASP A 93 3.44 4.77 -10.22
C ASP A 93 4.01 5.58 -11.41
N LEU A 94 4.77 6.62 -11.10
CA LEU A 94 5.38 7.52 -12.08
C LEU A 94 6.86 7.16 -12.26
N TYR A 95 7.31 7.05 -13.51
CA TYR A 95 8.68 6.72 -13.88
C TYR A 95 9.21 7.79 -14.85
N TYR A 96 10.00 8.73 -14.37
CA TYR A 96 10.62 9.77 -15.20
C TYR A 96 12.06 9.39 -15.55
N LYS A 97 12.38 9.37 -16.86
CA LYS A 97 13.72 9.03 -17.41
C LYS A 97 14.24 7.63 -17.05
N VAL A 98 13.34 6.68 -16.76
CA VAL A 98 13.73 5.32 -16.36
C VAL A 98 14.57 4.61 -17.43
N ASP A 99 14.27 4.80 -18.71
CA ASP A 99 15.05 4.19 -19.81
C ASP A 99 16.49 4.71 -19.88
N ARG A 100 16.70 5.98 -19.51
CA ARG A 100 18.04 6.58 -19.43
C ARG A 100 18.82 6.04 -18.24
N PHE A 101 18.14 5.71 -17.14
CA PHE A 101 18.75 4.99 -16.04
C PHE A 101 19.11 3.55 -16.41
N ASN A 102 18.20 2.84 -17.07
CA ASN A 102 18.42 1.45 -17.48
C ASN A 102 19.58 1.35 -18.47
N SER A 103 19.66 2.25 -19.45
CA SER A 103 20.78 2.32 -20.41
C SER A 103 22.09 2.83 -19.83
N GLY A 104 22.09 3.42 -18.62
CA GLY A 104 23.28 3.97 -17.96
C GLY A 104 23.67 5.39 -18.41
N ASP A 105 22.85 6.04 -19.24
CA ASP A 105 23.03 7.46 -19.60
C ASP A 105 22.83 8.40 -18.39
N ILE A 106 21.95 7.99 -17.46
CA ILE A 106 21.82 8.58 -16.12
C ILE A 106 22.16 7.50 -15.11
N ASN A 107 23.04 7.80 -14.15
CA ASN A 107 23.50 6.81 -13.18
C ASN A 107 22.97 7.05 -11.75
N LEU A 108 22.14 8.07 -11.53
CA LEU A 108 21.49 8.35 -10.25
C LEU A 108 19.97 8.39 -10.41
N CYS A 109 19.28 7.64 -9.56
CA CYS A 109 17.83 7.58 -9.52
C CYS A 109 17.29 7.80 -8.10
N PHE A 110 16.31 8.70 -8.00
CA PHE A 110 15.60 9.02 -6.75
C PHE A 110 14.26 8.29 -6.71
N ILE A 111 13.96 7.62 -5.59
CA ILE A 111 12.70 6.91 -5.37
C ILE A 111 11.89 7.59 -4.25
N LEU A 112 10.74 8.12 -4.62
CA LEU A 112 9.83 8.87 -3.77
C LEU A 112 8.55 8.08 -3.50
N GLY A 113 7.89 8.41 -2.39
CA GLY A 113 6.67 7.72 -1.97
C GLY A 113 6.55 7.63 -0.46
N HIS A 114 5.31 7.58 0.03
CA HIS A 114 5.05 7.45 1.46
C HIS A 114 5.78 6.27 2.10
N SER A 115 6.04 6.38 3.40
CA SER A 115 6.47 5.22 4.18
C SER A 115 5.44 4.09 4.07
N GLY A 116 5.91 2.91 3.66
CA GLY A 116 5.06 1.74 3.40
C GLY A 116 4.32 1.68 2.08
N SER A 117 4.58 2.60 1.15
CA SER A 117 4.07 2.56 -0.22
C SER A 117 4.66 1.41 -1.06
N GLY A 118 5.83 0.89 -0.69
CA GLY A 118 6.52 -0.17 -1.45
C GLY A 118 7.67 0.33 -2.32
N LYS A 119 8.34 1.44 -1.94
CA LYS A 119 9.54 1.95 -2.60
C LYS A 119 10.62 0.87 -2.80
N SER A 120 10.95 0.11 -1.77
CA SER A 120 11.96 -0.96 -1.87
C SER A 120 11.55 -2.08 -2.84
N VAL A 121 10.25 -2.27 -3.11
CA VAL A 121 9.80 -3.20 -4.17
C VAL A 121 10.07 -2.59 -5.54
N MET A 122 9.73 -1.32 -5.73
CA MET A 122 10.03 -0.57 -6.97
C MET A 122 11.54 -0.51 -7.25
N ALA A 123 12.38 -0.31 -6.24
CA ALA A 123 13.84 -0.33 -6.39
C ALA A 123 14.35 -1.66 -6.99
N ARG A 124 13.81 -2.79 -6.53
CA ARG A 124 14.17 -4.14 -7.02
C ARG A 124 13.74 -4.43 -8.46
N THR A 125 12.84 -3.63 -9.02
CA THR A 125 12.40 -3.80 -10.42
C THR A 125 13.36 -3.14 -11.42
N LEU A 126 14.36 -2.40 -10.94
CA LEU A 126 15.34 -1.73 -11.80
C LEU A 126 16.46 -2.69 -12.23
N GLU A 127 16.90 -2.55 -13.48
CA GLU A 127 17.88 -3.46 -14.10
C GLU A 127 19.34 -3.08 -13.75
N GLY A 128 20.10 -4.04 -13.24
CA GLY A 128 21.56 -3.95 -13.04
C GLY A 128 22.07 -4.84 -11.91
N ASP A 129 23.24 -5.45 -12.10
CA ASP A 129 23.87 -6.37 -11.14
C ASP A 129 24.83 -5.67 -10.14
N ASP A 130 24.87 -4.33 -10.13
CA ASP A 130 25.76 -3.54 -9.27
C ASP A 130 25.18 -2.13 -9.02
N ILE A 131 24.00 -2.09 -8.39
CA ILE A 131 23.32 -0.85 -8.01
C ILE A 131 23.54 -0.60 -6.52
N ASP A 132 24.12 0.55 -6.20
CA ASP A 132 24.31 1.02 -4.83
C ASP A 132 22.99 1.63 -4.34
N HIS A 133 22.23 0.89 -3.53
CA HIS A 133 20.92 1.32 -3.03
C HIS A 133 21.02 1.82 -1.60
N ILE A 134 20.58 3.05 -1.41
CA ILE A 134 20.69 3.83 -0.19
C ILE A 134 19.28 4.22 0.27
N GLU A 135 18.87 3.76 1.44
CA GLU A 135 17.65 4.21 2.11
C GLU A 135 18.00 5.40 3.02
N LEU A 136 17.43 6.58 2.77
CA LEU A 136 17.73 7.78 3.56
C LEU A 136 17.34 7.61 5.03
N ASP A 137 16.37 6.75 5.34
CA ASP A 137 15.99 6.46 6.74
C ASP A 137 17.18 5.91 7.55
N ASP A 138 18.16 5.26 6.91
CA ASP A 138 19.38 4.76 7.57
C ASP A 138 20.34 5.88 8.01
N MET A 139 20.19 7.11 7.49
CA MET A 139 21.10 8.22 7.80
C MET A 139 20.97 8.77 9.22
N LEU A 140 19.79 8.61 9.82
CA LEU A 140 19.54 9.09 11.17
C LEU A 140 20.19 8.16 12.18
N LEU A 141 20.90 8.74 13.15
CA LEU A 141 21.57 7.98 14.22
C LEU A 141 22.52 6.91 13.65
N ILE A 142 23.17 7.22 12.53
CA ILE A 142 23.97 6.27 11.73
C ILE A 142 24.96 5.45 12.58
N LYS A 143 25.52 6.03 13.66
CA LYS A 143 26.48 5.36 14.55
C LYS A 143 25.85 4.22 15.36
N ASP A 144 24.53 4.24 15.57
CA ASP A 144 23.79 3.18 16.25
C ASP A 144 23.46 2.02 15.29
N HIS A 145 23.55 2.28 13.98
CA HIS A 145 23.25 1.31 12.92
C HIS A 145 24.49 0.68 12.31
N PHE A 146 25.58 1.46 12.19
CA PHE A 146 26.80 1.04 11.51
C PHE A 146 28.05 1.60 12.20
N THR A 147 29.10 0.79 12.23
CA THR A 147 30.49 1.25 12.36
C THR A 147 31.00 1.81 11.03
N MET A 148 32.10 2.58 11.04
CA MET A 148 32.71 3.11 9.82
C MET A 148 33.20 2.00 8.87
N GLU A 149 33.67 0.88 9.42
CA GLU A 149 34.06 -0.31 8.65
C GLU A 149 32.84 -0.98 7.99
N GLU A 150 31.73 -1.09 8.71
CA GLU A 150 30.47 -1.63 8.16
C GLU A 150 29.89 -0.70 7.09
N LEU A 151 29.93 0.62 7.30
CA LEU A 151 29.53 1.61 6.29
C LEU A 151 30.29 1.43 4.97
N LYS A 152 31.60 1.16 5.05
CA LYS A 152 32.43 0.93 3.87
C LYS A 152 32.01 -0.32 3.09
N GLY A 153 31.54 -1.35 3.79
CA GLY A 153 30.98 -2.55 3.16
C GLY A 153 29.54 -2.36 2.65
N TYR A 154 28.80 -1.42 3.23
CA TYR A 154 27.42 -1.12 2.88
C TYR A 154 27.31 -0.29 1.59
N SER A 155 28.01 0.84 1.52
CA SER A 155 27.98 1.74 0.36
C SER A 155 29.18 2.67 0.35
N ASP A 156 29.89 2.72 -0.79
CA ASP A 156 31.05 3.61 -0.96
C ASP A 156 30.64 5.08 -0.87
N MET A 157 29.43 5.42 -1.34
CA MET A 157 28.89 6.79 -1.28
C MET A 157 28.60 7.20 0.16
N PHE A 158 27.89 6.37 0.94
CA PHE A 158 27.65 6.63 2.37
C PHE A 158 28.96 6.75 3.14
N TRP A 159 29.88 5.81 2.94
CA TRP A 159 31.18 5.87 3.59
C TRP A 159 31.94 7.15 3.24
N SER A 160 31.96 7.54 1.96
CA SER A 160 32.64 8.76 1.51
C SER A 160 32.05 10.01 2.15
N PHE A 161 30.73 10.08 2.28
CA PHE A 161 30.04 11.19 2.95
C PHE A 161 30.43 11.27 4.43
N PHE A 162 30.24 10.19 5.19
CA PHE A 162 30.48 10.20 6.64
C PHE A 162 31.97 10.22 7.02
N ALA A 163 32.87 9.77 6.14
CA ALA A 163 34.31 9.95 6.31
C ALA A 163 34.77 11.38 5.95
N GLY A 164 34.01 12.07 5.10
CA GLY A 164 34.32 13.41 4.57
C GLY A 164 33.48 14.51 5.21
N GLU A 165 32.77 15.28 4.37
CA GLU A 165 32.01 16.46 4.79
C GLU A 165 30.82 16.16 5.71
N GLY A 166 30.26 14.95 5.61
CA GLY A 166 29.19 14.44 6.44
C GLY A 166 29.64 13.92 7.81
N LYS A 167 30.95 13.97 8.13
CA LYS A 167 31.48 13.46 9.40
C LYS A 167 30.80 14.04 10.65
N LYS A 168 30.38 15.31 10.59
CA LYS A 168 29.62 15.99 11.65
C LYS A 168 28.26 15.33 11.94
N TYR A 169 27.72 14.55 11.01
CA TYR A 169 26.45 13.82 11.13
C TYR A 169 26.61 12.37 11.60
N TYR A 170 27.86 11.88 11.75
CA TYR A 170 28.12 10.55 12.28
C TYR A 170 27.97 10.54 13.81
N ILE A 171 26.73 10.42 14.26
CA ILE A 171 26.33 10.50 15.67
C ILE A 171 25.35 9.36 16.03
N GLY A 172 25.24 9.05 17.31
CA GLY A 172 24.25 8.12 17.86
C GLY A 172 23.16 8.83 18.67
N ALA A 173 22.25 8.05 19.26
CA ALA A 173 21.11 8.55 20.02
C ALA A 173 21.51 9.43 21.21
N GLU A 174 22.61 9.09 21.88
CA GLU A 174 23.10 9.86 23.03
C GLU A 174 23.53 11.27 22.62
N GLU A 175 24.30 11.40 21.55
CA GLU A 175 24.74 12.71 21.05
C GLU A 175 23.57 13.51 20.46
N ARG A 176 22.66 12.86 19.72
CA ARG A 176 21.50 13.53 19.09
C ARG A 176 20.64 14.28 20.10
N ASN A 177 20.47 13.75 21.32
CA ASN A 177 19.65 14.39 22.35
C ASN A 177 20.19 15.76 22.83
N THR A 178 21.42 16.10 22.45
CA THR A 178 22.07 17.37 22.78
C THR A 178 22.07 18.37 21.63
N ILE A 179 21.63 17.97 20.44
CA ILE A 179 21.69 18.78 19.21
C ILE A 179 20.27 19.23 18.83
N PRO A 180 20.03 20.53 18.58
CA PRO A 180 18.76 21.00 18.03
C PRO A 180 18.42 20.30 16.72
N LYS A 181 17.13 20.01 16.50
CA LYS A 181 16.68 19.28 15.30
C LYS A 181 17.12 19.98 14.02
N GLU A 182 17.04 21.30 14.00
CA GLU A 182 17.36 22.18 12.87
C GLU A 182 18.86 22.18 12.52
N GLU A 183 19.70 21.70 13.44
CA GLU A 183 21.15 21.58 13.25
C GLU A 183 21.56 20.19 12.75
N TYR A 184 20.66 19.19 12.86
CA TYR A 184 20.93 17.80 12.51
C TYR A 184 19.94 17.25 11.46
N GLU A 185 18.72 16.88 11.87
CA GLU A 185 17.74 16.17 11.02
C GLU A 185 17.43 16.99 9.76
N ASP A 186 17.28 18.31 9.89
CA ASP A 186 16.91 19.15 8.76
C ASP A 186 18.06 19.39 7.77
N LYS A 187 19.31 19.09 8.14
CA LYS A 187 20.49 19.34 7.31
C LYS A 187 21.11 18.09 6.73
N VAL A 188 21.13 16.98 7.47
CA VAL A 188 21.82 15.75 7.06
C VAL A 188 21.32 15.23 5.71
N PHE A 189 20.01 15.24 5.48
CA PHE A 189 19.42 14.80 4.22
C PHE A 189 19.72 15.74 3.06
N ILE A 190 19.67 17.06 3.30
CA ILE A 190 19.94 18.06 2.27
C ILE A 190 21.41 18.00 1.86
N ASP A 191 22.32 18.02 2.83
CA ASP A 191 23.77 17.93 2.60
C ASP A 191 24.11 16.63 1.86
N PHE A 192 23.53 15.50 2.27
CA PHE A 192 23.79 14.22 1.60
C PHE A 192 23.21 14.13 0.19
N VAL A 193 22.01 14.63 -0.07
CA VAL A 193 21.42 14.58 -1.43
C VAL A 193 22.28 15.40 -2.39
N HIS A 194 22.76 16.58 -2.00
CA HIS A 194 23.69 17.35 -2.82
C HIS A 194 25.03 16.62 -3.01
N PHE A 195 25.60 16.08 -1.93
CA PHE A 195 26.80 15.26 -2.01
C PHE A 195 26.63 14.09 -2.99
N ALA A 196 25.51 13.38 -2.93
CA ALA A 196 25.24 12.23 -3.75
C ALA A 196 25.11 12.59 -5.24
N MET A 197 24.50 13.73 -5.55
CA MET A 197 24.46 14.27 -6.91
C MET A 197 25.86 14.51 -7.46
N ASP A 198 26.72 15.18 -6.69
CA ASP A 198 28.11 15.46 -7.08
C ASP A 198 28.95 14.17 -7.17
N TYR A 199 28.75 13.25 -6.23
CA TYR A 199 29.44 11.97 -6.18
C TYR A 199 29.09 11.09 -7.38
N ALA A 200 27.80 10.94 -7.69
CA ALA A 200 27.36 10.16 -8.84
C ALA A 200 27.86 10.74 -10.17
N ALA A 201 27.93 12.07 -10.28
CA ALA A 201 28.48 12.72 -11.47
C ALA A 201 29.97 12.40 -11.73
N GLN A 202 30.73 12.12 -10.66
CA GLN A 202 32.15 11.75 -10.70
C GLN A 202 32.40 10.24 -10.87
N HIS A 203 31.41 9.40 -10.58
CA HIS A 203 31.49 7.93 -10.60
C HIS A 203 30.47 7.34 -11.58
N ARG A 204 30.59 7.70 -12.86
CA ARG A 204 29.59 7.36 -13.90
C ARG A 204 29.51 5.88 -14.24
N GLU A 205 30.51 5.10 -13.84
CA GLU A 205 30.59 3.65 -14.04
C GLU A 205 29.63 2.85 -13.16
N LYS A 206 29.15 3.43 -12.05
CA LYS A 206 28.26 2.78 -11.08
C LYS A 206 26.90 3.47 -11.07
N LYS A 207 25.85 2.69 -10.83
CA LYS A 207 24.47 3.18 -10.66
C LYS A 207 24.11 3.31 -9.18
N TYR A 208 23.35 4.34 -8.87
CA TYR A 208 22.96 4.71 -7.51
C TYR A 208 21.44 4.86 -7.40
N LEU A 209 20.87 4.33 -6.33
CA LEU A 209 19.48 4.52 -5.94
C LEU A 209 19.43 5.19 -4.57
N ILE A 210 18.68 6.27 -4.49
CA ILE A 210 18.41 6.96 -3.23
C ILE A 210 16.91 6.95 -3.01
N ASP A 211 16.47 6.27 -1.97
CA ASP A 211 15.06 6.28 -1.57
C ASP A 211 14.84 7.03 -0.26
N GLY A 212 13.69 7.69 -0.14
CA GLY A 212 13.35 8.31 1.13
C GLY A 212 12.18 9.28 1.04
N ILE A 213 11.42 9.36 2.13
CA ILE A 213 10.40 10.40 2.25
C ILE A 213 11.03 11.79 2.35
N TRP A 214 12.25 11.87 2.89
CA TRP A 214 12.96 13.11 3.19
C TRP A 214 13.21 13.99 1.96
N ILE A 215 13.33 13.40 0.77
CA ILE A 215 13.56 14.16 -0.47
C ILE A 215 12.42 15.15 -0.71
N TYR A 216 11.17 14.69 -0.78
CA TYR A 216 10.05 15.59 -1.03
C TYR A 216 9.66 16.41 0.21
N LEU A 217 10.16 16.07 1.40
CA LEU A 217 9.93 16.85 2.61
C LEU A 217 10.85 18.06 2.73
N TYR A 218 12.11 17.93 2.29
CA TYR A 218 13.13 18.96 2.42
C TYR A 218 13.45 19.73 1.13
N PHE A 219 13.05 19.20 -0.04
CA PHE A 219 13.22 19.89 -1.31
C PHE A 219 11.86 20.31 -1.86
N ASP A 220 11.49 21.58 -1.66
CA ASP A 220 10.20 22.09 -2.15
C ASP A 220 10.17 22.28 -3.68
N ASP A 221 11.32 22.46 -4.32
CA ASP A 221 11.45 22.60 -5.77
C ASP A 221 11.84 21.26 -6.42
N PRO A 222 10.90 20.57 -7.10
CA PRO A 222 11.21 19.31 -7.79
C PRO A 222 12.15 19.48 -8.98
N SER A 223 12.34 20.70 -9.50
CA SER A 223 13.20 20.96 -10.67
C SER A 223 14.68 20.71 -10.42
N VAL A 224 15.10 20.72 -9.15
CA VAL A 224 16.46 20.34 -8.71
C VAL A 224 16.82 18.91 -9.18
N PHE A 225 15.82 18.04 -9.33
CA PHE A 225 16.02 16.65 -9.74
C PHE A 225 15.79 16.41 -11.23
N ALA A 226 15.58 17.46 -12.04
CA ALA A 226 15.12 17.32 -13.43
C ALA A 226 16.11 16.60 -14.36
N ASP A 227 17.41 16.63 -14.06
CA ASP A 227 18.46 15.97 -14.82
C ASP A 227 18.69 14.51 -14.42
N TYR A 228 18.05 14.05 -13.36
CA TYR A 228 18.14 12.69 -12.84
C TYR A 228 16.88 11.89 -13.15
N THR A 229 16.96 10.59 -12.88
CA THR A 229 15.80 9.70 -12.93
C THR A 229 15.02 9.83 -11.63
N VAL A 230 13.70 9.93 -11.73
CA VAL A 230 12.80 10.08 -10.56
C VAL A 230 11.65 9.10 -10.69
N LEU A 231 11.49 8.26 -9.68
CA LEU A 231 10.39 7.30 -9.56
C LEU A 231 9.50 7.71 -8.39
N ILE A 232 8.18 7.72 -8.57
CA ILE A 232 7.25 8.13 -7.52
C ILE A 232 6.17 7.06 -7.37
N LYS A 233 6.12 6.41 -6.20
CA LYS A 233 5.02 5.49 -5.87
C LYS A 233 3.69 6.24 -5.81
N GLY A 234 2.69 5.72 -6.50
CA GLY A 234 1.31 6.23 -6.49
C GLY A 234 0.43 5.63 -5.39
N THR A 235 0.96 4.75 -4.53
CA THR A 235 0.21 4.16 -3.42
C THR A 235 -0.31 5.24 -2.47
N SER A 236 -1.64 5.32 -2.30
CA SER A 236 -2.28 6.35 -1.48
C SER A 236 -1.80 6.36 -0.02
N PHE A 237 -1.89 7.52 0.61
CA PHE A 237 -1.56 7.70 2.02
C PHE A 237 -2.22 6.65 2.92
N LEU A 238 -3.55 6.49 2.82
CA LEU A 238 -4.29 5.55 3.66
C LEU A 238 -3.84 4.09 3.45
N LYS A 239 -3.58 3.70 2.20
CA LYS A 239 -3.11 2.34 1.87
C LYS A 239 -1.69 2.10 2.41
N SER A 240 -0.80 3.07 2.21
CA SER A 240 0.59 3.05 2.71
C SER A 240 0.64 2.93 4.24
N LYS A 241 -0.16 3.74 4.95
CA LYS A 241 -0.24 3.69 6.42
C LYS A 241 -0.85 2.39 6.94
N SER A 242 -1.89 1.86 6.28
CA SER A 242 -2.43 0.55 6.64
C SER A 242 -1.38 -0.56 6.53
N ARG A 243 -0.57 -0.55 5.46
CA ARG A 243 0.53 -1.50 5.26
C ARG A 243 1.62 -1.32 6.33
N ALA A 244 2.03 -0.08 6.62
CA ALA A 244 3.04 0.21 7.65
C ALA A 244 2.60 -0.29 9.03
N MET A 245 1.38 0.06 9.44
CA MET A 245 0.81 -0.39 10.71
C MET A 245 0.75 -1.92 10.82
N LYS A 246 0.36 -2.62 9.74
CA LYS A 246 0.37 -4.09 9.71
C LYS A 246 1.77 -4.66 9.94
N ARG A 247 2.81 -4.11 9.31
CA ARG A 247 4.21 -4.56 9.50
C ARG A 247 4.68 -4.33 10.93
N GLU A 248 4.33 -3.20 11.53
CA GLU A 248 4.69 -2.85 12.91
C GLU A 248 3.96 -3.69 13.95
N MET A 249 2.68 -4.02 13.70
CA MET A 249 1.90 -4.92 14.56
C MET A 249 2.47 -6.34 14.63
N HIS A 250 3.29 -6.74 13.67
CA HIS A 250 4.02 -8.01 13.70
C HIS A 250 5.35 -7.93 14.46
N ARG A 251 5.86 -6.72 14.78
CA ARG A 251 7.18 -6.53 15.41
C ARG A 251 7.14 -6.38 16.93
N ASP A 252 6.06 -5.93 17.55
CA ASP A 252 5.90 -6.06 19.01
C ASP A 252 4.48 -5.78 19.52
N ARG A 253 3.96 -6.59 20.45
CA ARG A 253 2.58 -6.46 20.98
C ARG A 253 2.46 -5.46 22.15
N GLU A 254 3.55 -5.12 22.84
CA GLU A 254 3.51 -4.33 24.08
C GLU A 254 3.57 -2.79 23.87
N GLU A 255 4.05 -2.29 22.73
CA GLU A 255 4.17 -0.84 22.46
C GLU A 255 2.97 -0.20 21.73
N LEU A 256 1.88 -0.93 21.56
CA LEU A 256 0.75 -0.52 20.70
C LEU A 256 -0.04 0.69 21.24
N GLN A 257 0.05 0.99 22.54
CA GLN A 257 -0.78 1.99 23.21
C GLN A 257 -0.11 3.38 23.25
N ASN A 258 1.20 3.46 23.45
CA ASN A 258 1.96 4.71 23.37
C ASN A 258 2.06 5.23 21.92
N ARG A 259 2.16 4.32 20.94
CA ARG A 259 2.28 4.70 19.52
C ARG A 259 0.97 5.21 18.93
N LYS A 260 -0.19 4.70 19.38
CA LYS A 260 -1.53 5.24 19.04
C LYS A 260 -1.73 6.72 19.41
N GLN A 261 -0.97 7.26 20.37
CA GLN A 261 -1.01 8.68 20.71
C GLN A 261 -0.11 9.54 19.81
N MET A 262 0.99 8.99 19.25
CA MET A 262 1.73 9.64 18.15
C MET A 262 0.89 9.73 16.86
N PHE A 263 0.04 8.72 16.61
CA PHE A 263 -0.90 8.67 15.48
C PHE A 263 -1.87 9.86 15.39
N GLY A 264 -2.29 10.48 16.50
CA GLY A 264 -3.26 11.59 16.49
C GLY A 264 -2.65 12.97 16.28
N ARG A 265 -1.38 13.16 16.69
CA ARG A 265 -0.68 14.45 16.58
C ARG A 265 0.01 14.65 15.22
N GLU A 266 0.33 13.58 14.50
CA GLU A 266 1.09 13.66 13.23
C GLU A 266 0.23 13.78 11.97
N VAL A 267 -1.10 13.56 12.02
CA VAL A 267 -1.98 13.63 10.82
C VAL A 267 -1.89 14.97 10.10
N ARG A 268 -1.71 16.08 10.82
CA ARG A 268 -1.59 17.41 10.22
C ARG A 268 -0.25 17.60 9.48
N ASN A 269 0.84 17.02 9.99
CA ASN A 269 2.13 17.01 9.28
C ASN A 269 2.03 16.10 8.04
N TYR A 270 1.36 14.95 8.16
CA TYR A 270 1.17 14.03 7.03
C TYR A 270 0.28 14.57 5.90
N LEU A 271 -0.68 15.45 6.18
CA LEU A 271 -1.45 16.11 5.12
C LEU A 271 -0.58 17.10 4.32
N LEU A 272 0.36 17.78 4.99
CA LEU A 272 1.36 18.63 4.33
C LEU A 272 2.32 17.79 3.48
N ASP A 273 2.67 16.59 3.95
CA ASP A 273 3.51 15.65 3.20
C ASP A 273 2.85 15.20 1.88
N GLU A 274 1.52 15.05 1.85
CA GLU A 274 0.77 14.71 0.62
C GLU A 274 0.85 15.84 -0.41
N ASP A 275 0.64 17.08 0.02
CA ASP A 275 0.66 18.22 -0.89
C ASP A 275 2.06 18.41 -1.50
N LYS A 276 3.11 18.07 -0.74
CA LYS A 276 4.50 18.08 -1.23
C LYS A 276 4.76 16.97 -2.25
N ILE A 277 4.39 15.72 -1.97
CA ILE A 277 4.59 14.64 -2.95
C ILE A 277 3.74 14.86 -4.21
N ASP A 278 2.54 15.42 -4.08
CA ASP A 278 1.69 15.84 -5.21
C ASP A 278 2.37 16.90 -6.08
N ALA A 279 3.09 17.84 -5.48
CA ALA A 279 3.85 18.85 -6.23
C ALA A 279 4.93 18.20 -7.10
N PHE A 280 5.65 17.21 -6.56
CA PHE A 280 6.60 16.41 -7.34
C PHE A 280 5.88 15.66 -8.47
N ARG A 281 4.78 14.95 -8.18
CA ARG A 281 4.02 14.19 -9.18
C ARG A 281 3.57 15.09 -10.33
N LYS A 282 2.95 16.24 -10.03
CA LYS A 282 2.51 17.21 -11.04
C LYS A 282 3.66 17.74 -11.88
N TYR A 283 4.80 18.04 -11.26
CA TYR A 283 5.98 18.54 -11.98
C TYR A 283 6.51 17.54 -13.02
N TYR A 284 6.51 16.25 -12.68
CA TYR A 284 7.00 15.20 -13.58
C TYR A 284 5.93 14.67 -14.54
N ALA A 285 4.65 14.74 -14.20
CA ALA A 285 3.55 14.12 -14.95
C ALA A 285 3.49 14.54 -16.43
N ASP A 286 3.74 15.83 -16.72
CA ASP A 286 3.60 16.39 -18.07
C ASP A 286 4.90 16.31 -18.89
N LYS A 287 5.97 15.71 -18.36
CA LYS A 287 7.25 15.61 -19.06
C LYS A 287 7.23 14.46 -20.08
N PRO A 288 7.87 14.63 -21.25
CA PRO A 288 7.79 13.66 -22.35
C PRO A 288 8.45 12.30 -22.04
N GLU A 289 9.40 12.27 -21.10
CA GLU A 289 10.13 11.04 -20.67
C GLU A 289 9.46 10.37 -19.46
N THR A 290 8.21 10.73 -19.16
CA THR A 290 7.46 10.18 -18.03
C THR A 290 6.55 9.04 -18.48
N GLU A 291 6.69 7.90 -17.80
CA GLU A 291 5.81 6.74 -17.95
C GLU A 291 4.96 6.54 -16.70
N PHE A 292 3.69 6.15 -16.90
CA PHE A 292 2.81 5.74 -15.82
C PHE A 292 2.63 4.23 -15.85
N ARG A 293 2.91 3.57 -14.73
CA ARG A 293 2.73 2.12 -14.57
C ARG A 293 1.70 1.86 -13.49
N ALA A 294 0.75 0.96 -13.73
CA ALA A 294 -0.22 0.58 -12.71
C ALA A 294 0.50 -0.02 -11.48
N GLU A 295 0.01 0.27 -10.27
CA GLU A 295 0.57 -0.33 -9.05
C GLU A 295 0.43 -1.86 -9.12
N GLU A 296 1.54 -2.57 -9.29
CA GLU A 296 1.56 -4.03 -9.18
C GLU A 296 1.59 -4.44 -7.71
N ASP A 297 0.41 -4.52 -7.09
CA ASP A 297 0.28 -5.19 -5.80
C ASP A 297 -0.03 -6.66 -6.05
N GLU A 298 1.00 -7.48 -6.24
CA GLU A 298 0.84 -8.94 -6.43
C GLU A 298 0.03 -9.58 -5.30
N ALA A 299 0.12 -9.04 -4.07
CA ALA A 299 -0.67 -9.52 -2.94
C ALA A 299 -2.14 -9.12 -3.09
N GLU A 300 -2.44 -7.93 -3.62
CA GLU A 300 -3.81 -7.53 -3.94
C GLU A 300 -4.36 -8.31 -5.14
N LYS A 301 -3.57 -8.49 -6.22
CA LYS A 301 -3.95 -9.35 -7.36
C LYS A 301 -4.27 -10.77 -6.88
N ALA A 302 -3.41 -11.37 -6.05
CA ALA A 302 -3.65 -12.70 -5.48
C ALA A 302 -4.85 -12.73 -4.52
N ARG A 303 -5.16 -11.62 -3.84
CA ARG A 303 -6.35 -11.48 -2.98
C ARG A 303 -7.62 -11.36 -3.82
N GLU A 304 -7.60 -10.54 -4.86
CA GLU A 304 -8.70 -10.33 -5.81
C GLU A 304 -9.03 -11.63 -6.55
N GLU A 305 -8.01 -12.36 -7.01
CA GLU A 305 -8.18 -13.69 -7.61
C GLU A 305 -8.84 -14.66 -6.64
N ALA A 306 -8.38 -14.72 -5.38
CA ALA A 306 -8.99 -15.58 -4.37
C ALA A 306 -10.45 -15.20 -4.05
N VAL A 307 -10.77 -13.89 -4.01
CA VAL A 307 -12.14 -13.41 -3.84
C VAL A 307 -13.03 -13.78 -5.03
N LYS A 308 -12.49 -13.66 -6.25
CA LYS A 308 -13.20 -14.03 -7.48
C LYS A 308 -13.55 -15.53 -7.50
N GLU A 309 -12.64 -16.39 -7.07
CA GLU A 309 -12.91 -17.83 -6.92
C GLU A 309 -14.01 -18.09 -5.88
N LEU A 310 -13.96 -17.43 -4.72
CA LEU A 310 -15.00 -17.56 -3.69
C LEU A 310 -16.38 -17.11 -4.19
N ASN A 311 -16.46 -16.02 -4.95
CA ASN A 311 -17.69 -15.55 -5.56
C ASN A 311 -18.21 -16.54 -6.63
N SER A 312 -17.29 -17.19 -7.35
CA SER A 312 -17.62 -18.22 -8.35
C SER A 312 -18.22 -19.46 -7.69
N ILE A 313 -17.73 -19.87 -6.51
CA ILE A 313 -18.32 -20.95 -5.71
C ILE A 313 -19.77 -20.61 -5.35
N ASP A 314 -20.02 -19.40 -4.86
CA ASP A 314 -21.38 -18.97 -4.48
C ASP A 314 -22.32 -18.93 -5.70
N SER A 315 -21.83 -18.55 -6.89
CA SER A 315 -22.60 -18.63 -8.14
C SER A 315 -22.94 -20.07 -8.51
N CYS A 316 -21.94 -20.96 -8.57
CA CYS A 316 -22.16 -22.37 -8.89
C CYS A 316 -23.14 -23.02 -7.90
N PHE A 317 -23.03 -22.66 -6.61
CA PHE A 317 -23.93 -23.13 -5.58
C PHE A 317 -25.39 -22.72 -5.82
N VAL A 318 -25.64 -21.45 -6.16
CA VAL A 318 -27.00 -20.95 -6.46
C VAL A 318 -27.56 -21.61 -7.72
N ASP A 319 -26.69 -21.92 -8.68
CA ASP A 319 -27.03 -22.59 -9.94
C ASP A 319 -27.22 -24.11 -9.78
N GLY A 320 -26.86 -24.69 -8.64
CA GLY A 320 -26.86 -26.13 -8.43
C GLY A 320 -25.74 -26.85 -9.19
N ASP A 321 -24.72 -26.13 -9.64
CA ASP A 321 -23.60 -26.64 -10.44
C ASP A 321 -22.51 -27.25 -9.54
N ALA A 322 -22.73 -28.51 -9.15
CA ALA A 322 -21.76 -29.28 -8.38
C ALA A 322 -20.45 -29.52 -9.14
N GLU A 323 -20.50 -29.67 -10.47
CA GLU A 323 -19.30 -29.90 -11.28
C GLU A 323 -18.43 -28.64 -11.36
N GLY A 324 -19.04 -27.46 -11.50
CA GLY A 324 -18.36 -26.17 -11.40
C GLY A 324 -17.61 -26.00 -10.08
N ILE A 325 -18.24 -26.36 -8.95
CA ILE A 325 -17.57 -26.30 -7.64
C ILE A 325 -16.39 -27.29 -7.56
N ARG A 326 -16.53 -28.50 -8.10
CA ARG A 326 -15.42 -29.49 -8.15
C ARG A 326 -14.27 -29.02 -9.02
N ALA A 327 -14.55 -28.33 -10.13
CA ALA A 327 -13.53 -27.74 -10.98
C ALA A 327 -12.73 -26.66 -10.25
N ILE A 328 -13.41 -25.77 -9.51
CA ILE A 328 -12.75 -24.75 -8.67
C ILE A 328 -11.90 -25.40 -7.58
N LEU A 329 -12.41 -26.44 -6.91
CA LEU A 329 -11.66 -27.20 -5.91
C LEU A 329 -10.34 -27.76 -6.48
N LYS A 330 -10.43 -28.49 -7.60
CA LYS A 330 -9.27 -29.08 -8.26
C LYS A 330 -8.26 -28.03 -8.73
N LYS A 331 -8.75 -26.89 -9.24
CA LYS A 331 -7.91 -25.76 -9.62
C LYS A 331 -7.14 -25.23 -8.41
N ALA A 332 -7.82 -24.99 -7.29
CA ALA A 332 -7.18 -24.46 -6.08
C ALA A 332 -6.14 -25.42 -5.48
N GLU A 333 -6.39 -26.73 -5.51
CA GLU A 333 -5.44 -27.75 -5.06
C GLU A 333 -4.16 -27.77 -5.91
N ALA A 334 -4.30 -27.54 -7.22
CA ALA A 334 -3.20 -27.59 -8.18
C ALA A 334 -2.45 -26.26 -8.36
N ASP A 335 -2.97 -25.13 -7.88
CA ASP A 335 -2.42 -23.80 -8.15
C ASP A 335 -1.24 -23.47 -7.21
N PRO A 336 0.02 -23.43 -7.70
CA PRO A 336 1.18 -23.12 -6.89
C PRO A 336 1.27 -21.63 -6.52
N LYS A 337 0.53 -20.75 -7.21
CA LYS A 337 0.56 -19.30 -6.98
C LYS A 337 -0.34 -18.86 -5.83
N LEU A 338 -1.32 -19.68 -5.46
CA LEU A 338 -2.16 -19.41 -4.29
C LEU A 338 -1.36 -19.55 -2.99
N SER A 339 -1.44 -18.54 -2.13
CA SER A 339 -0.96 -18.65 -0.76
C SER A 339 -1.64 -19.80 -0.03
N THR A 340 -0.92 -20.44 0.90
CA THR A 340 -1.45 -21.57 1.69
C THR A 340 -2.80 -21.25 2.35
N TRP A 341 -2.94 -20.02 2.86
CA TRP A 341 -4.18 -19.58 3.51
C TRP A 341 -5.34 -19.42 2.51
N ASN A 342 -5.12 -18.77 1.36
CA ASN A 342 -6.16 -18.62 0.34
C ASN A 342 -6.58 -19.98 -0.23
N ARG A 343 -5.61 -20.87 -0.47
CA ARG A 343 -5.86 -22.24 -0.92
C ARG A 343 -6.78 -22.99 0.04
N LEU A 344 -6.42 -23.04 1.33
CA LEU A 344 -7.23 -23.72 2.35
C LEU A 344 -8.63 -23.11 2.48
N ARG A 345 -8.74 -21.77 2.37
CA ARG A 345 -10.03 -21.08 2.42
C ARG A 345 -10.93 -21.48 1.25
N ILE A 346 -10.41 -21.49 0.02
CA ILE A 346 -11.16 -21.88 -1.18
C ILE A 346 -11.59 -23.35 -1.08
N ILE A 347 -10.67 -24.26 -0.73
CA ILE A 347 -10.96 -25.69 -0.55
C ILE A 347 -12.08 -25.92 0.46
N ASN A 348 -11.99 -25.29 1.64
CA ASN A 348 -13.00 -25.43 2.68
C ASN A 348 -14.37 -24.89 2.23
N GLU A 349 -14.39 -23.81 1.46
CA GLU A 349 -15.64 -23.27 0.92
C GLU A 349 -16.25 -24.17 -0.16
N CYS A 350 -15.45 -24.74 -1.07
CA CYS A 350 -15.92 -25.74 -2.04
C CYS A 350 -16.54 -26.96 -1.34
N ASN A 351 -15.83 -27.53 -0.36
CA ASN A 351 -16.30 -28.71 0.37
C ASN A 351 -17.62 -28.43 1.11
N SER A 352 -17.71 -27.27 1.77
CA SER A 352 -18.95 -26.84 2.43
C SER A 352 -20.10 -26.66 1.45
N ALA A 353 -19.86 -26.02 0.30
CA ALA A 353 -20.88 -25.80 -0.72
C ALA A 353 -21.39 -27.13 -1.31
N LEU A 354 -20.49 -28.07 -1.59
CA LEU A 354 -20.85 -29.41 -2.06
C LEU A 354 -21.70 -30.16 -1.03
N LEU A 355 -21.31 -30.16 0.24
CA LEU A 355 -22.10 -30.79 1.31
C LEU A 355 -23.51 -30.17 1.40
N GLU A 356 -23.60 -28.85 1.35
CA GLU A 356 -24.88 -28.11 1.38
C GLU A 356 -25.77 -28.39 0.16
N LEU A 357 -25.20 -28.69 -1.01
CA LEU A 357 -25.97 -29.11 -2.20
C LEU A 357 -26.53 -30.53 -2.06
N HIS A 358 -25.80 -31.45 -1.44
CA HIS A 358 -26.25 -32.84 -1.24
C HIS A 358 -27.35 -32.97 -0.18
N MET A 359 -27.54 -31.96 0.67
CA MET A 359 -28.59 -31.90 1.68
C MET A 359 -29.91 -31.29 1.16
N GLN A 360 -30.02 -30.99 -0.14
CA GLN A 360 -31.25 -30.58 -0.81
C GLN A 360 -32.01 -31.80 -1.30
#